data_AF-T0SPC6-F1
#
_entry.id   AF-T0SPC6-F1
#
_cell.length_a   1.000
_cell.length_b   1.000
_cell.length_c   1.000
_cell.angle_alpha   90.00
_cell.angle_beta   90.00
_cell.angle_gamma   90.00
#
_symmetry.space_group_name_H-M   'P 1'
#
loop_
_entity.id
_entity.type
_entity.pdbx_description
1 polymer ?
#
loop_
_entity_poly.entity_id
_entity_poly.type
_entity_poly.pdbx_seq_one_letter_code
_entity_poly.pdbx_strand_id
1 'polypeptide(L)'
;MSDIVNFDFDVNFPNRTIDFSYKNRSLFEWVYFFINKVENSTLYTTENYSKSYLEKLKSFGCVIPKISNDREGISPWWGNFDEYERKEKFISKINILKTLNGTNLIPDFVTDVRSQEKLDRVLKNQGSYFFREEYNFSGIGSCIYESGKFYNFKKGVIAPLLNVKQTFGVTVDLDNDTYFICTNTIGANGTFRGGHLVGVNSFSKYLNSREDSIKEEFKDIFAKLRACGAKGVIQFDSLIYDVDGKSHWYKIVEVNYRKTMGLLIKSLTEMFGEGEFVISTKPINGIQISPDNLKLKSYYIPKV
;
A
#
# COMPACT_ATOMS: atom_id res chain seq x y z
N MET A 1 -11.40 -12.60 21.70
CA MET A 1 -11.09 -12.63 20.27
C MET A 1 -9.70 -12.05 20.11
N SER A 2 -8.82 -12.73 19.38
CA SER A 2 -7.42 -12.30 19.18
C SER A 2 -7.25 -11.76 17.77
N ASP A 3 -6.52 -10.66 17.62
CA ASP A 3 -6.17 -10.12 16.31
C ASP A 3 -5.01 -10.89 15.69
N ILE A 4 -5.05 -11.12 14.37
CA ILE A 4 -3.88 -11.53 13.58
C ILE A 4 -3.54 -10.46 12.55
N VAL A 5 -2.27 -10.12 12.44
CA VAL A 5 -1.81 -9.21 11.38
C VAL A 5 -1.65 -9.98 10.06
N ASN A 6 -2.71 -10.09 9.28
CA ASN A 6 -2.72 -10.77 7.98
C ASN A 6 -2.18 -9.87 6.85
N PHE A 7 -0.86 -9.62 6.85
CA PHE A 7 -0.19 -8.80 5.82
C PHE A 7 -0.35 -9.31 4.39
N ASP A 8 -0.62 -10.61 4.25
CA ASP A 8 -0.94 -11.35 3.05
C ASP A 8 -2.41 -11.24 2.62
N PHE A 9 -3.17 -10.31 3.22
CA PHE A 9 -4.58 -10.07 2.92
C PHE A 9 -4.87 -10.07 1.42
N ASP A 10 -4.11 -9.33 0.60
CA ASP A 10 -4.39 -9.21 -0.84
C ASP A 10 -4.24 -10.55 -1.57
N VAL A 11 -3.29 -11.39 -1.15
CA VAL A 11 -3.04 -12.73 -1.73
C VAL A 11 -4.15 -13.69 -1.33
N ASN A 12 -4.61 -13.62 -0.09
CA ASN A 12 -5.64 -14.52 0.43
C ASN A 12 -7.07 -14.02 0.18
N PHE A 13 -7.24 -12.76 -0.26
CA PHE A 13 -8.53 -12.14 -0.46
C PHE A 13 -9.46 -12.97 -1.34
N PRO A 14 -9.05 -13.51 -2.50
CA PRO A 14 -9.91 -14.32 -3.36
C PRO A 14 -10.46 -15.58 -2.66
N ASN A 15 -9.64 -16.18 -1.79
CA ASN A 15 -10.01 -17.41 -1.07
C ASN A 15 -10.70 -17.13 0.27
N ARG A 16 -10.65 -15.89 0.76
CA ARG A 16 -11.25 -15.44 2.03
C ARG A 16 -10.72 -16.23 3.24
N THR A 17 -9.44 -16.57 3.20
CA THR A 17 -8.78 -17.37 4.24
C THR A 17 -7.65 -16.61 4.92
N ILE A 18 -7.28 -17.06 6.11
CA ILE A 18 -6.06 -16.62 6.77
C ILE A 18 -5.02 -17.71 6.54
N ASP A 19 -3.92 -17.39 5.88
CA ASP A 19 -2.78 -18.31 5.76
C ASP A 19 -1.87 -18.21 6.98
N PHE A 20 -1.97 -19.21 7.85
CA PHE A 20 -1.14 -19.27 9.04
C PHE A 20 0.34 -19.56 8.74
N SER A 21 0.66 -20.09 7.56
CA SER A 21 2.00 -20.50 7.12
C SER A 21 2.81 -19.38 6.46
N TYR A 22 2.18 -18.24 6.17
CA TYR A 22 2.80 -17.20 5.37
C TYR A 22 3.96 -16.50 6.10
N LYS A 23 5.18 -16.70 5.59
CA LYS A 23 6.43 -16.25 6.22
C LYS A 23 6.59 -14.74 6.31
N ASN A 24 5.95 -13.95 5.44
CA ASN A 24 6.11 -12.49 5.49
C ASN A 24 5.28 -11.84 6.61
N ARG A 25 4.36 -12.58 7.26
CA ARG A 25 3.57 -12.06 8.39
C ARG A 25 4.49 -11.51 9.49
N SER A 26 5.47 -12.29 9.90
CA SER A 26 6.39 -11.91 10.97
C SER A 26 7.31 -10.74 10.62
N LEU A 27 7.54 -10.46 9.33
CA LEU A 27 8.39 -9.35 8.91
C LEU A 27 7.81 -7.98 9.30
N PHE A 28 6.48 -7.87 9.33
CA PHE A 28 5.80 -6.59 9.54
C PHE A 28 4.75 -6.61 10.65
N GLU A 29 4.50 -7.73 11.33
CA GLU A 29 3.52 -7.81 12.42
C GLU A 29 3.70 -6.71 13.48
N TRP A 30 4.94 -6.29 13.75
CA TRP A 30 5.28 -5.23 14.70
C TRP A 30 4.60 -3.88 14.41
N VAL A 31 4.09 -3.62 13.19
CA VAL A 31 3.32 -2.39 12.92
C VAL A 31 2.05 -2.31 13.77
N TYR A 32 1.53 -3.46 14.24
CA TYR A 32 0.37 -3.52 15.11
C TYR A 32 0.55 -2.64 16.34
N PHE A 33 1.73 -2.65 16.96
CA PHE A 33 2.01 -1.87 18.17
C PHE A 33 1.93 -0.35 17.94
N PHE A 34 2.20 0.12 16.72
CA PHE A 34 2.18 1.55 16.40
C PHE A 34 0.79 2.05 16.02
N ILE A 35 0.02 1.22 15.30
CA ILE A 35 -1.29 1.57 14.75
C ILE A 35 -2.43 1.24 15.71
N ASN A 36 -2.38 0.10 16.41
CA ASN A 36 -3.45 -0.31 17.31
C ASN A 36 -3.47 0.56 18.57
N LYS A 37 -4.61 1.20 18.85
CA LYS A 37 -4.84 2.02 20.04
C LYS A 37 -5.84 1.40 21.02
N VAL A 38 -6.33 0.18 20.74
CA VAL A 38 -7.32 -0.51 21.58
C VAL A 38 -6.64 -1.07 22.82
N GLU A 39 -6.99 -0.55 23.99
CA GLU A 39 -6.57 -1.10 25.28
C GLU A 39 -7.14 -2.51 25.48
N ASN A 40 -6.40 -3.36 26.21
CA ASN A 40 -6.77 -4.75 26.48
C ASN A 40 -7.00 -5.62 25.23
N SER A 41 -6.50 -5.19 24.05
CA SER A 41 -6.50 -6.05 22.87
C SER A 41 -5.58 -7.25 23.06
N THR A 42 -5.82 -8.31 22.29
CA THR A 42 -4.99 -9.51 22.28
C THR A 42 -4.44 -9.71 20.88
N LEU A 43 -3.13 -9.85 20.74
CA LEU A 43 -2.45 -10.13 19.48
C LEU A 43 -2.08 -11.62 19.44
N TYR A 44 -2.61 -12.35 18.47
CA TYR A 44 -2.09 -13.66 18.10
C TYR A 44 -0.77 -13.50 17.37
N THR A 45 0.28 -14.15 17.86
CA THR A 45 1.59 -14.19 17.20
C THR A 45 2.36 -15.45 17.56
N THR A 46 3.22 -15.88 16.65
CA THR A 46 4.23 -16.91 16.86
C THR A 46 5.61 -16.32 17.15
N GLU A 47 5.76 -15.00 17.06
CA GLU A 47 7.00 -14.28 17.31
C GLU A 47 7.22 -14.11 18.81
N ASN A 48 8.48 -14.28 19.23
CA ASN A 48 8.88 -14.06 20.61
C ASN A 48 9.51 -12.66 20.75
N TYR A 49 8.67 -11.65 20.98
CA TYR A 49 9.13 -10.28 21.21
C TYR A 49 9.88 -10.17 22.53
N SER A 50 11.09 -9.61 22.51
CA SER A 50 11.88 -9.43 23.72
C SER A 50 11.23 -8.42 24.66
N LYS A 51 11.42 -8.62 25.97
CA LYS A 51 10.98 -7.68 27.00
C LYS A 51 11.53 -6.26 26.75
N SER A 52 12.81 -6.15 26.39
CA SER A 52 13.46 -4.87 26.08
C SER A 52 12.81 -4.14 24.89
N TYR A 53 12.39 -4.88 23.86
CA TYR A 53 11.69 -4.30 22.72
C TYR A 53 10.29 -3.81 23.11
N LEU A 54 9.53 -4.61 23.87
CA LEU A 54 8.20 -4.20 24.33
C LEU A 54 8.26 -2.99 25.30
N GLU A 55 9.26 -2.93 26.17
CA GLU A 55 9.50 -1.78 27.06
C GLU A 55 9.84 -0.52 26.26
N LYS A 56 10.66 -0.64 25.21
CA LYS A 56 10.95 0.44 24.28
C LYS A 56 9.70 0.93 23.54
N LEU A 57 8.84 0.02 23.07
CA LEU A 57 7.58 0.42 22.44
C LEU A 57 6.66 1.14 23.44
N LYS A 58 6.60 0.66 24.68
CA LYS A 58 5.83 1.31 25.75
C LYS A 58 6.37 2.72 26.04
N SER A 59 7.68 2.95 26.03
CA SER A 59 8.26 4.28 26.25
C SER A 59 7.97 5.26 25.10
N PHE A 60 7.66 4.75 23.91
CA PHE A 60 7.13 5.56 22.80
C PHE A 60 5.63 5.87 22.92
N GLY A 61 4.94 5.33 23.95
CA GLY A 61 3.50 5.49 24.13
C GLY A 61 2.65 4.50 23.34
N CYS A 62 3.22 3.39 22.85
CA CYS A 62 2.45 2.33 22.21
C CYS A 62 1.60 1.55 23.24
N VAL A 63 0.41 1.14 22.83
CA VAL A 63 -0.42 0.20 23.60
C VAL A 63 0.16 -1.21 23.39
N ILE A 64 0.58 -1.85 24.47
CA ILE A 64 1.11 -3.21 24.42
C ILE A 64 -0.05 -4.20 24.64
N PRO A 65 -0.45 -4.99 23.61
CA PRO A 65 -1.52 -5.95 23.73
C PRO A 65 -1.11 -7.13 24.61
N LYS A 66 -2.11 -7.92 25.04
CA LYS A 66 -1.85 -9.28 25.51
C LYS A 66 -1.33 -10.11 24.34
N ILE A 67 -0.17 -10.74 24.49
CA ILE A 67 0.37 -11.65 23.49
C ILE A 67 -0.21 -13.06 23.72
N SER A 68 -0.71 -13.68 22.65
CA SER A 68 -1.25 -15.03 22.66
C SER A 68 -0.71 -15.84 21.48
N ASN A 69 -0.56 -17.16 21.66
CA ASN A 69 -0.33 -18.12 20.58
C ASN A 69 -1.57 -19.02 20.33
N ASP A 70 -2.69 -18.69 20.99
CA ASP A 70 -3.95 -19.40 20.83
C ASP A 70 -4.64 -19.01 19.53
N ARG A 71 -5.00 -20.03 18.74
CA ARG A 71 -5.67 -19.87 17.45
C ARG A 71 -7.18 -19.73 17.55
N GLU A 72 -7.75 -19.96 18.72
CA GLU A 72 -9.19 -19.87 18.93
C GLU A 72 -9.66 -18.42 18.83
N GLY A 73 -10.71 -18.19 18.02
CA GLY A 73 -11.32 -16.86 17.88
C GLY A 73 -10.38 -15.80 17.32
N ILE A 74 -9.63 -16.12 16.27
CA ILE A 74 -8.78 -15.16 15.55
C ILE A 74 -9.61 -14.29 14.59
N SER A 75 -9.32 -12.99 14.57
CA SER A 75 -9.86 -12.02 13.62
C SER A 75 -8.75 -11.38 12.79
N PRO A 76 -8.91 -11.24 11.46
CA PRO A 76 -7.93 -10.59 10.61
C PRO A 76 -7.94 -9.07 10.86
N TRP A 77 -6.81 -8.52 11.31
CA TRP A 77 -6.70 -7.12 11.72
C TRP A 77 -6.21 -6.20 10.61
N TRP A 78 -5.33 -6.67 9.72
CA TRP A 78 -4.76 -5.83 8.67
C TRP A 78 -5.82 -5.48 7.61
N GLY A 79 -6.54 -6.49 7.14
CA GLY A 79 -7.71 -6.36 6.26
C GLY A 79 -8.69 -7.49 6.52
N ASN A 80 -9.99 -7.21 6.50
CA ASN A 80 -11.02 -8.21 6.75
C ASN A 80 -11.71 -8.63 5.43
N PHE A 81 -12.36 -9.80 5.44
CA PHE A 81 -13.05 -10.37 4.27
C PHE A 81 -14.55 -10.04 4.21
N ASP A 82 -15.02 -9.10 5.04
CA ASP A 82 -16.40 -8.61 4.92
C ASP A 82 -16.61 -7.90 3.58
N GLU A 83 -17.87 -7.81 3.17
CA GLU A 83 -18.27 -7.07 1.96
C GLU A 83 -17.47 -7.45 0.71
N TYR A 84 -17.16 -8.75 0.59
CA TYR A 84 -16.25 -9.31 -0.42
C TYR A 84 -16.54 -8.76 -1.83
N GLU A 85 -17.78 -8.87 -2.31
CA GLU A 85 -18.16 -8.46 -3.68
C GLU A 85 -17.91 -6.97 -3.94
N ARG A 86 -18.04 -6.13 -2.90
CA ARG A 86 -17.78 -4.70 -2.99
C ARG A 86 -16.27 -4.45 -3.05
N LYS A 87 -15.51 -5.03 -2.12
CA LYS A 87 -14.06 -4.83 -2.02
C LYS A 87 -13.32 -5.41 -3.22
N GLU A 88 -13.78 -6.54 -3.75
CA GLU A 88 -13.19 -7.21 -4.93
C GLU A 88 -13.16 -6.29 -6.16
N LYS A 89 -14.15 -5.42 -6.33
CA LYS A 89 -14.21 -4.44 -7.43
C LYS A 89 -13.02 -3.48 -7.46
N PHE A 90 -12.38 -3.28 -6.31
CA PHE A 90 -11.33 -2.28 -6.11
C PHE A 90 -9.96 -2.90 -5.77
N ILE A 91 -9.93 -4.01 -5.02
CA ILE A 91 -8.67 -4.71 -4.67
C ILE A 91 -8.09 -5.41 -5.89
N SER A 92 -8.91 -6.05 -6.73
CA SER A 92 -8.42 -6.66 -7.97
C SER A 92 -7.97 -5.58 -8.93
N LYS A 93 -6.68 -5.61 -9.29
CA LYS A 93 -6.10 -4.69 -10.28
C LYS A 93 -6.76 -4.81 -11.65
N ILE A 94 -7.35 -5.96 -11.97
CA ILE A 94 -8.13 -6.16 -13.20
C ILE A 94 -9.53 -5.56 -13.07
N ASN A 95 -10.23 -5.83 -11.96
CA ASN A 95 -11.60 -5.36 -11.79
C ASN A 95 -11.67 -3.84 -11.65
N ILE A 96 -10.68 -3.20 -11.03
CA ILE A 96 -10.68 -1.74 -10.89
C ILE A 96 -10.67 -1.02 -12.26
N LEU A 97 -10.01 -1.57 -13.28
CA LEU A 97 -10.05 -1.03 -14.65
C LEU A 97 -11.47 -1.03 -15.21
N LYS A 98 -12.22 -2.11 -14.97
CA LYS A 98 -13.62 -2.21 -15.37
C LYS A 98 -14.50 -1.25 -14.56
N THR A 99 -14.28 -1.18 -13.24
CA THR A 99 -15.03 -0.36 -12.30
C THR A 99 -14.89 1.14 -12.59
N LEU A 100 -13.68 1.57 -12.98
CA LEU A 100 -13.34 2.98 -13.23
C LEU A 100 -13.33 3.34 -14.72
N ASN A 101 -13.83 2.47 -15.59
CA ASN A 101 -13.89 2.73 -17.02
C ASN A 101 -14.68 4.03 -17.31
N GLY A 102 -14.10 4.93 -18.10
CA GLY A 102 -14.70 6.22 -18.45
C GLY A 102 -14.56 7.33 -17.38
N THR A 103 -13.89 7.07 -16.25
CA THR A 103 -13.77 8.06 -15.17
C THR A 103 -12.59 9.02 -15.28
N ASN A 104 -11.68 8.82 -16.25
CA ASN A 104 -10.36 9.48 -16.39
C ASN A 104 -9.37 9.25 -15.21
N LEU A 105 -9.70 8.37 -14.26
CA LEU A 105 -8.85 8.09 -13.10
C LEU A 105 -7.71 7.12 -13.41
N ILE A 106 -7.86 6.31 -14.46
CA ILE A 106 -6.85 5.38 -14.95
C ILE A 106 -6.55 5.75 -16.40
N PRO A 107 -5.27 5.96 -16.77
CA PRO A 107 -4.88 6.22 -18.16
C PRO A 107 -5.24 5.07 -19.10
N ASP A 108 -5.64 5.41 -20.32
CA ASP A 108 -6.10 4.45 -21.34
C ASP A 108 -5.03 3.45 -21.81
N PHE A 109 -3.74 3.74 -21.57
CA PHE A 109 -2.65 2.82 -21.89
C PHE A 109 -2.55 1.62 -20.93
N VAL A 110 -3.25 1.65 -19.80
CA VAL A 110 -3.22 0.55 -18.83
C VAL A 110 -4.18 -0.53 -19.30
N THR A 111 -3.66 -1.75 -19.46
CA THR A 111 -4.41 -2.87 -20.02
C THR A 111 -4.46 -4.03 -19.04
N ASP A 112 -5.61 -4.69 -18.91
CA ASP A 112 -5.72 -5.96 -18.19
C ASP A 112 -5.21 -7.13 -19.04
N VAL A 113 -4.52 -8.07 -18.43
CA VAL A 113 -3.95 -9.26 -19.07
C VAL A 113 -4.60 -10.49 -18.46
N ARG A 114 -5.52 -11.10 -19.22
CA ARG A 114 -6.33 -12.26 -18.78
C ARG A 114 -5.98 -13.59 -19.45
N SER A 115 -5.13 -13.56 -20.46
CA SER A 115 -4.64 -14.76 -21.15
C SER A 115 -3.23 -14.53 -21.71
N GLN A 116 -2.53 -15.63 -22.05
CA GLN A 116 -1.23 -15.57 -22.71
C GLN A 116 -1.33 -14.85 -24.07
N GLU A 117 -2.39 -15.07 -24.84
CA GLU A 117 -2.56 -14.43 -26.15
C GLU A 117 -2.69 -12.90 -26.02
N LYS A 118 -3.33 -12.41 -24.94
CA LYS A 118 -3.43 -10.97 -24.69
C LYS A 118 -2.08 -10.41 -24.25
N LEU A 119 -1.33 -11.13 -23.41
CA LEU A 119 0.04 -10.75 -23.03
C LEU A 119 0.94 -10.63 -24.26
N ASP A 120 0.95 -11.64 -25.12
CA ASP A 120 1.77 -11.67 -26.33
C ASP A 120 1.42 -10.52 -27.27
N ARG A 121 0.14 -10.17 -27.41
CA ARG A 121 -0.28 -9.00 -28.20
C ARG A 121 0.27 -7.68 -27.66
N VAL A 122 0.27 -7.49 -26.34
CA VAL A 122 0.84 -6.29 -25.72
C VAL A 122 2.35 -6.23 -25.97
N LEU A 123 3.05 -7.36 -25.78
CA LEU A 123 4.50 -7.47 -25.90
C LEU A 123 5.02 -7.52 -27.35
N LYS A 124 4.14 -7.47 -28.36
CA LYS A 124 4.54 -7.31 -29.77
C LYS A 124 5.05 -5.91 -30.07
N ASN A 125 4.59 -4.91 -29.32
CA ASN A 125 5.00 -3.53 -29.52
C ASN A 125 6.35 -3.27 -28.83
N GLN A 126 7.28 -2.63 -29.55
CA GLN A 126 8.61 -2.31 -29.02
C GLN A 126 8.53 -1.53 -27.70
N GLY A 127 9.42 -1.85 -26.77
CA GLY A 127 9.57 -1.17 -25.48
C GLY A 127 9.55 -2.09 -24.27
N SER A 128 9.58 -1.46 -23.10
CA SER A 128 9.51 -2.10 -21.79
C SER A 128 8.17 -1.80 -21.14
N TYR A 129 7.65 -2.75 -20.38
CA TYR A 129 6.34 -2.70 -19.73
C TYR A 129 6.47 -3.03 -18.26
N PHE A 130 5.68 -2.37 -17.42
CA PHE A 130 5.56 -2.71 -16.02
C PHE A 130 4.30 -3.56 -15.81
N PHE A 131 4.49 -4.83 -15.46
CA PHE A 131 3.43 -5.77 -15.16
C PHE A 131 3.21 -5.88 -13.65
N ARG A 132 1.95 -6.00 -13.24
CA ARG A 132 1.53 -6.23 -11.85
C ARG A 132 0.47 -7.32 -11.80
N GLU A 133 0.71 -8.37 -11.04
CA GLU A 133 -0.26 -9.44 -10.77
C GLU A 133 -1.54 -8.90 -10.10
N GLU A 134 -2.67 -9.54 -10.41
CA GLU A 134 -4.00 -9.11 -9.98
C GLU A 134 -4.13 -8.94 -8.46
N TYR A 135 -3.63 -9.92 -7.70
CA TYR A 135 -3.69 -9.99 -6.25
C TYR A 135 -2.29 -10.17 -5.68
N ASN A 136 -1.70 -9.10 -5.14
CA ASN A 136 -0.41 -9.09 -4.47
C ASN A 136 -0.17 -7.71 -3.84
N PHE A 137 0.84 -7.61 -2.98
CA PHE A 137 1.20 -6.40 -2.23
C PHE A 137 2.72 -6.14 -2.24
N SER A 138 3.13 -4.92 -1.87
CA SER A 138 4.54 -4.53 -1.66
C SER A 138 5.49 -4.83 -2.83
N GLY A 139 5.00 -4.77 -4.07
CA GLY A 139 5.79 -5.05 -5.28
C GLY A 139 6.02 -6.55 -5.55
N ILE A 140 5.53 -7.45 -4.70
CA ILE A 140 5.48 -8.88 -5.00
C ILE A 140 4.59 -9.07 -6.24
N GLY A 141 5.01 -9.94 -7.16
CA GLY A 141 4.30 -10.14 -8.42
C GLY A 141 4.32 -8.93 -9.37
N SER A 142 5.22 -7.98 -9.15
CA SER A 142 5.50 -6.89 -10.09
C SER A 142 6.84 -7.12 -10.79
N CYS A 143 6.91 -6.85 -12.09
CA CYS A 143 8.14 -7.03 -12.87
C CYS A 143 8.14 -6.21 -14.16
N ILE A 144 9.33 -6.07 -14.75
CA ILE A 144 9.52 -5.42 -16.04
C ILE A 144 9.50 -6.50 -17.13
N TYR A 145 8.62 -6.34 -18.11
CA TYR A 145 8.57 -7.16 -19.31
C TYR A 145 9.15 -6.39 -20.49
N GLU A 146 10.00 -7.05 -21.26
CA GLU A 146 10.59 -6.50 -22.48
C GLU A 146 9.88 -7.10 -23.70
N SER A 147 9.64 -6.27 -24.70
CA SER A 147 9.14 -6.70 -26.00
C SER A 147 9.98 -7.85 -26.57
N GLY A 148 9.31 -8.85 -27.16
CA GLY A 148 9.96 -10.00 -27.81
C GLY A 148 10.54 -11.06 -26.86
N LYS A 149 10.41 -10.92 -25.54
CA LYS A 149 10.77 -11.98 -24.58
C LYS A 149 9.56 -12.83 -24.18
N PHE A 150 9.82 -14.10 -23.89
CA PHE A 150 8.82 -15.02 -23.35
C PHE A 150 8.70 -14.85 -21.83
N TYR A 151 7.46 -14.85 -21.33
CA TYR A 151 7.14 -14.80 -19.91
C TYR A 151 6.02 -15.78 -19.59
N ASN A 152 6.12 -16.45 -18.43
CA ASN A 152 5.04 -17.28 -17.92
C ASN A 152 3.83 -16.41 -17.60
N PHE A 153 2.68 -16.76 -18.19
CA PHE A 153 1.45 -16.03 -17.98
C PHE A 153 1.03 -15.99 -16.51
N LYS A 154 0.67 -14.78 -16.08
CA LYS A 154 -0.08 -14.51 -14.85
C LYS A 154 -1.15 -13.48 -15.15
N LYS A 155 -2.27 -13.56 -14.42
CA LYS A 155 -3.34 -12.56 -14.52
C LYS A 155 -2.92 -11.27 -13.83
N GLY A 156 -3.14 -10.13 -14.47
CA GLY A 156 -2.79 -8.83 -13.90
C GLY A 156 -3.09 -7.65 -14.80
N VAL A 157 -2.38 -6.56 -14.56
CA VAL A 157 -2.40 -5.34 -15.38
C VAL A 157 -1.01 -5.03 -15.89
N ILE A 158 -0.96 -4.41 -17.07
CA ILE A 158 0.27 -4.01 -17.73
C ILE A 158 0.16 -2.58 -18.23
N ALA A 159 1.24 -1.82 -18.11
CA ALA A 159 1.38 -0.48 -18.66
C ALA A 159 2.77 -0.33 -19.26
N PRO A 160 3.00 0.62 -20.20
CA PRO A 160 4.35 1.01 -20.59
C PRO A 160 5.19 1.37 -19.35
N LEU A 161 6.48 1.10 -19.39
CA LEU A 161 7.40 1.50 -18.32
C LEU A 161 7.50 3.04 -18.30
N LEU A 162 6.96 3.65 -17.25
CA LEU A 162 6.89 5.11 -17.12
C LEU A 162 8.14 5.67 -16.41
N ASN A 163 8.53 6.89 -16.78
CA ASN A 163 9.51 7.69 -16.02
C ASN A 163 8.86 8.30 -14.78
N VAL A 164 8.70 7.49 -13.73
CA VAL A 164 8.05 7.88 -12.47
C VAL A 164 8.91 8.90 -11.71
N LYS A 165 8.31 10.04 -11.37
CA LYS A 165 8.94 11.10 -10.55
C LYS A 165 8.64 10.95 -9.08
N GLN A 166 7.39 10.63 -8.75
CA GLN A 166 6.94 10.50 -7.38
C GLN A 166 5.74 9.57 -7.32
N THR A 167 5.65 8.82 -6.23
CA THR A 167 4.47 8.00 -5.92
C THR A 167 3.87 8.44 -4.59
N PHE A 168 2.56 8.30 -4.46
CA PHE A 168 1.81 8.73 -3.29
C PHE A 168 0.80 7.67 -2.88
N GLY A 169 0.57 7.52 -1.59
CA GLY A 169 -0.60 6.85 -1.03
C GLY A 169 -1.55 7.89 -0.46
N VAL A 170 -2.78 7.93 -0.94
CA VAL A 170 -3.84 8.82 -0.42
C VAL A 170 -4.83 7.97 0.34
N THR A 171 -4.82 8.08 1.66
CA THR A 171 -5.80 7.41 2.52
C THR A 171 -6.95 8.37 2.77
N VAL A 172 -8.16 7.95 2.44
CA VAL A 172 -9.39 8.74 2.56
C VAL A 172 -10.43 7.94 3.32
N ASP A 173 -11.09 8.61 4.25
CA ASP A 173 -12.37 8.20 4.82
C ASP A 173 -13.48 8.79 3.96
N LEU A 174 -14.05 7.97 3.08
CA LEU A 174 -15.09 8.41 2.13
C LEU A 174 -16.40 8.80 2.81
N ASP A 175 -16.63 8.35 4.05
CA ASP A 175 -17.86 8.62 4.79
C ASP A 175 -17.77 9.97 5.52
N ASN A 176 -16.56 10.41 5.87
CA ASN A 176 -16.31 11.65 6.62
C ASN A 176 -15.56 12.74 5.82
N ASP A 177 -15.19 12.49 4.57
CA ASP A 177 -14.43 13.43 3.72
C ASP A 177 -13.09 13.89 4.30
N THR A 178 -12.46 13.04 5.11
CA THR A 178 -11.12 13.29 5.65
C THR A 178 -10.09 12.44 4.93
N TYR A 179 -8.89 12.99 4.73
CA TYR A 179 -7.81 12.26 4.08
C TYR A 179 -6.43 12.73 4.55
N PHE A 180 -5.44 11.89 4.30
CA PHE A 180 -4.03 12.25 4.41
C PHE A 180 -3.24 11.66 3.24
N ILE A 181 -2.08 12.27 2.95
CA ILE A 181 -1.23 11.91 1.83
C ILE A 181 0.13 11.50 2.37
N CYS A 182 0.62 10.35 1.93
CA CYS A 182 2.01 9.95 2.10
C CYS A 182 2.73 9.98 0.75
N THR A 183 3.98 10.40 0.74
CA THR A 183 4.91 9.98 -0.32
C THR A 183 5.29 8.52 -0.10
N ASN A 184 5.47 7.78 -1.18
CA ASN A 184 6.00 6.43 -1.14
C ASN A 184 7.37 6.41 -1.81
N THR A 185 8.39 5.95 -1.08
CA THR A 185 9.71 5.67 -1.63
C THR A 185 9.70 4.25 -2.18
N ILE A 186 9.84 4.12 -3.50
CA ILE A 186 9.71 2.84 -4.22
C ILE A 186 11.04 2.45 -4.84
N GLY A 187 11.47 1.20 -4.64
CA GLY A 187 12.65 0.63 -5.28
C GLY A 187 12.40 0.28 -6.75
N ALA A 188 13.47 0.00 -7.50
CA ALA A 188 13.42 -0.24 -8.95
C ALA A 188 12.46 -1.37 -9.39
N ASN A 189 12.14 -2.32 -8.51
CA ASN A 189 11.22 -3.42 -8.76
C ASN A 189 9.81 -3.19 -8.19
N GLY A 190 9.45 -1.96 -7.83
CA GLY A 190 8.16 -1.66 -7.20
C GLY A 190 8.09 -1.97 -5.70
N THR A 191 9.20 -2.36 -5.07
CA THR A 191 9.19 -2.63 -3.61
C THR A 191 9.09 -1.35 -2.81
N PHE A 192 8.17 -1.31 -1.86
CA PHE A 192 8.04 -0.20 -0.92
C PHE A 192 9.25 -0.14 0.02
N ARG A 193 9.83 1.06 0.20
CA ARG A 193 11.05 1.30 0.99
C ARG A 193 10.87 2.34 2.08
N GLY A 194 9.71 2.99 2.17
CA GLY A 194 9.52 4.07 3.12
C GLY A 194 8.61 5.17 2.58
N GLY A 195 8.53 6.26 3.31
CA GLY A 195 7.70 7.41 2.97
C GLY A 195 7.56 8.39 4.12
N HIS A 196 6.90 9.51 3.85
CA HIS A 196 6.58 10.52 4.87
C HIS A 196 5.23 11.17 4.57
N LEU A 197 4.60 11.74 5.61
CA LEU A 197 3.38 12.53 5.42
C LEU A 197 3.70 13.82 4.65
N VAL A 198 2.83 14.18 3.71
CA VAL A 198 2.92 15.41 2.93
C VAL A 198 1.58 16.11 2.85
N GLY A 199 1.64 17.42 2.64
CA GLY A 199 0.48 18.22 2.28
C GLY A 199 0.17 18.18 0.78
N VAL A 200 -0.97 18.76 0.41
CA VAL A 200 -1.38 18.96 -0.98
C VAL A 200 -0.36 19.81 -1.75
N ASN A 201 0.34 20.72 -1.06
CA ASN A 201 1.41 21.55 -1.60
C ASN A 201 2.57 20.76 -2.22
N SER A 202 2.90 19.59 -1.68
CA SER A 202 3.91 18.71 -2.28
C SER A 202 3.42 18.16 -3.61
N PHE A 203 2.15 17.74 -3.65
CA PHE A 203 1.50 17.22 -4.86
C PHE A 203 1.43 18.27 -5.98
N SER A 204 1.05 19.50 -5.61
CA SER A 204 0.87 20.61 -6.56
C SER A 204 2.17 21.05 -7.21
N LYS A 205 3.30 20.98 -6.48
CA LYS A 205 4.64 21.27 -7.02
C LYS A 205 5.04 20.33 -8.14
N TYR A 206 4.79 19.02 -8.00
CA TYR A 206 5.12 18.05 -9.05
C TYR A 206 4.26 18.19 -10.32
N LEU A 207 3.04 18.71 -10.19
CA LEU A 207 2.14 18.93 -11.33
C LEU A 207 2.16 20.37 -11.86
N ASN A 208 3.06 21.23 -11.33
CA ASN A 208 3.10 22.66 -11.62
C ASN A 208 1.68 23.31 -11.60
N SER A 209 0.91 22.97 -10.57
CA SER A 209 -0.50 23.31 -10.44
C SER A 209 -0.76 24.08 -9.15
N ARG A 210 -1.91 24.78 -9.06
CA ARG A 210 -2.34 25.42 -7.82
C ARG A 210 -2.88 24.39 -6.84
N GLU A 211 -2.60 24.56 -5.55
CA GLU A 211 -3.08 23.66 -4.50
C GLU A 211 -4.60 23.46 -4.51
N ASP A 212 -5.36 24.53 -4.70
CA ASP A 212 -6.83 24.43 -4.73
C ASP A 212 -7.33 23.62 -5.91
N SER A 213 -6.62 23.65 -7.06
CA SER A 213 -6.94 22.78 -8.19
C SER A 213 -6.75 21.31 -7.83
N ILE A 214 -5.68 20.97 -7.10
CA ILE A 214 -5.45 19.59 -6.64
C ILE A 214 -6.49 19.16 -5.61
N LYS A 215 -6.91 20.07 -4.71
CA LYS A 215 -8.00 19.78 -3.76
C LYS A 215 -9.31 19.47 -4.47
N GLU A 216 -9.67 20.24 -5.50
CA GLU A 216 -10.87 19.96 -6.31
C GLU A 216 -10.75 18.64 -7.08
N GLU A 217 -9.57 18.33 -7.62
CA GLU A 217 -9.31 17.01 -8.23
C GLU A 217 -9.46 15.86 -7.23
N PHE A 218 -9.02 16.00 -5.98
CA PHE A 218 -9.26 14.99 -4.94
C PHE A 218 -10.75 14.82 -4.65
N LYS A 219 -11.52 15.91 -4.55
CA LYS A 219 -12.98 15.83 -4.37
C LYS A 219 -13.64 15.09 -5.52
N ASP A 220 -13.25 15.37 -6.77
CA ASP A 220 -13.74 14.66 -7.95
C ASP A 220 -13.39 13.16 -7.91
N ILE A 221 -12.15 12.81 -7.53
CA ILE A 221 -11.72 11.42 -7.35
C ILE A 221 -12.59 10.72 -6.30
N PHE A 222 -12.83 11.35 -5.15
CA PHE A 222 -13.62 10.76 -4.07
C PHE A 222 -15.08 10.57 -4.50
N ALA A 223 -15.66 11.56 -5.18
CA ALA A 223 -17.03 11.47 -5.71
C ALA A 223 -17.18 10.33 -6.72
N LYS A 224 -16.22 10.17 -7.64
CA LYS A 224 -16.20 9.06 -8.61
C LYS A 224 -16.05 7.70 -7.93
N LEU A 225 -15.17 7.59 -6.93
CA LEU A 225 -15.03 6.36 -6.15
C LEU A 225 -16.34 5.97 -5.45
N ARG A 226 -17.03 6.93 -4.82
CA ARG A 226 -18.35 6.68 -4.22
C ARG A 226 -19.40 6.27 -5.25
N ALA A 227 -19.43 6.93 -6.41
CA ALA A 227 -20.33 6.57 -7.51
C ALA A 227 -20.12 5.12 -7.99
N CYS A 228 -18.89 4.62 -7.90
CA CYS A 228 -18.55 3.22 -8.18
C CYS A 228 -18.83 2.24 -7.00
N GLY A 229 -19.36 2.73 -5.88
CA GLY A 229 -19.73 1.93 -4.71
C GLY A 229 -18.61 1.80 -3.66
N ALA A 230 -17.58 2.64 -3.70
CA ALA A 230 -16.60 2.70 -2.62
C ALA A 230 -17.20 3.36 -1.37
N LYS A 231 -16.80 2.89 -0.19
CA LYS A 231 -17.22 3.44 1.12
C LYS A 231 -16.20 3.15 2.22
N GLY A 232 -16.30 3.89 3.32
CA GLY A 232 -15.40 3.78 4.45
C GLY A 232 -13.98 4.19 4.13
N VAL A 233 -13.03 3.71 4.94
CA VAL A 233 -11.61 4.03 4.80
C VAL A 233 -10.95 3.17 3.73
N ILE A 234 -10.36 3.83 2.74
CA ILE A 234 -9.56 3.21 1.68
C ILE A 234 -8.25 3.98 1.50
N GLN A 235 -7.25 3.31 0.94
CA GLN A 235 -6.11 4.01 0.34
C GLN A 235 -6.11 3.77 -1.16
N PHE A 236 -5.90 4.80 -1.96
CA PHE A 236 -5.49 4.61 -3.35
C PHE A 236 -4.07 5.10 -3.54
N ASP A 237 -3.31 4.34 -4.32
CA ASP A 237 -1.98 4.73 -4.72
C ASP A 237 -2.06 5.51 -6.02
N SER A 238 -1.21 6.52 -6.16
CA SER A 238 -1.11 7.36 -7.34
C SER A 238 0.35 7.61 -7.68
N LEU A 239 0.64 7.99 -8.92
CA LEU A 239 1.98 8.37 -9.33
C LEU A 239 1.99 9.53 -10.30
N ILE A 240 3.08 10.27 -10.27
CA ILE A 240 3.40 11.32 -11.23
C ILE A 240 4.55 10.82 -12.10
N TYR A 241 4.40 10.97 -13.41
CA TYR A 241 5.36 10.50 -14.40
C TYR A 241 5.56 11.55 -15.49
N ASP A 242 6.72 11.51 -16.14
CA ASP A 242 7.03 12.42 -17.24
C ASP A 242 6.89 11.76 -18.60
N VAL A 243 6.33 12.52 -19.55
CA VAL A 243 6.35 12.24 -20.98
C VAL A 243 6.80 13.52 -21.68
N ASP A 244 7.88 13.45 -22.47
CA ASP A 244 8.42 14.59 -23.23
C ASP A 244 8.61 15.88 -22.41
N GLY A 245 9.10 15.73 -21.17
CA GLY A 245 9.35 16.84 -20.24
C GLY A 245 8.10 17.45 -19.60
N LYS A 246 6.92 16.86 -19.80
CA LYS A 246 5.67 17.24 -19.13
C LYS A 246 5.29 16.21 -18.08
N SER A 247 4.93 16.68 -16.90
CA SER A 247 4.46 15.82 -15.82
C SER A 247 2.97 15.52 -15.97
N HIS A 248 2.63 14.24 -15.83
CA HIS A 248 1.30 13.69 -15.92
C HIS A 248 0.94 12.97 -14.62
N TRP A 249 -0.35 12.92 -14.31
CA TRP A 249 -0.86 12.26 -13.11
C TRP A 249 -1.61 10.97 -13.45
N TYR A 250 -1.07 9.83 -13.01
CA TYR A 250 -1.82 8.59 -12.93
C TYR A 250 -2.55 8.54 -11.58
N LYS A 251 -3.82 8.94 -11.60
CA LYS A 251 -4.64 9.20 -10.40
C LYS A 251 -4.87 7.96 -9.52
N ILE A 252 -5.19 6.81 -10.11
CA ILE A 252 -5.43 5.57 -9.35
C ILE A 252 -4.66 4.40 -9.96
N VAL A 253 -3.54 4.07 -9.33
CA VAL A 253 -2.68 2.93 -9.68
C VAL A 253 -3.23 1.63 -9.09
N GLU A 254 -3.72 1.67 -7.85
CA GLU A 254 -4.41 0.59 -7.16
C GLU A 254 -5.24 1.16 -5.99
N VAL A 255 -6.21 0.37 -5.49
CA VAL A 255 -7.00 0.70 -4.30
C VAL A 255 -6.84 -0.43 -3.28
N ASN A 256 -6.55 -0.04 -2.04
CA ASN A 256 -6.32 -0.90 -0.90
C ASN A 256 -7.49 -0.76 0.10
N TYR A 257 -8.22 -1.84 0.33
CA TYR A 257 -9.35 -1.94 1.29
C TYR A 257 -8.93 -2.56 2.62
N ARG A 258 -7.77 -2.12 3.10
CA ARG A 258 -7.12 -2.62 4.31
C ARG A 258 -6.26 -1.52 4.90
N LYS A 259 -5.74 -1.76 6.10
CA LYS A 259 -4.68 -0.95 6.66
C LYS A 259 -3.46 -0.99 5.73
N THR A 260 -2.71 0.10 5.71
CA THR A 260 -1.55 0.28 4.83
C THR A 260 -0.37 0.82 5.62
N MET A 261 0.82 0.81 5.00
CA MET A 261 1.98 1.50 5.56
C MET A 261 1.77 3.02 5.66
N GLY A 262 0.80 3.60 4.93
CA GLY A 262 0.40 5.00 5.10
C GLY A 262 -0.11 5.28 6.53
N LEU A 263 -0.91 4.37 7.10
CA LEU A 263 -1.35 4.49 8.51
C LEU A 263 -0.19 4.36 9.50
N LEU A 264 0.80 3.51 9.20
CA LEU A 264 2.02 3.44 10.01
C LEU A 264 2.77 4.78 9.98
N ILE A 265 3.00 5.34 8.79
CA ILE A 265 3.68 6.64 8.63
C ILE A 265 2.95 7.73 9.41
N LYS A 266 1.62 7.78 9.31
CA LYS A 266 0.79 8.71 10.08
C LYS A 266 0.97 8.52 11.58
N SER A 267 0.87 7.29 12.07
CA SER A 267 1.03 6.96 13.49
C SER A 267 2.41 7.32 14.04
N LEU A 268 3.46 7.10 13.24
CA LEU A 268 4.84 7.48 13.60
C LEU A 268 5.03 8.99 13.62
N THR A 269 4.43 9.71 12.67
CA THR A 269 4.51 11.17 12.60
C THR A 269 3.78 11.83 13.78
N GLU A 270 2.62 11.30 14.17
CA GLU A 270 1.90 11.75 15.37
C GLU A 270 2.70 11.50 16.66
N MET A 271 3.52 10.45 16.67
CA MET A 271 4.30 10.04 17.84
C MET A 271 5.63 10.78 17.97
N PHE A 272 6.31 11.05 16.85
CA PHE A 272 7.69 11.54 16.84
C PHE A 272 7.86 12.92 16.17
N GLY A 273 6.77 13.56 15.71
CA GLY A 273 6.83 14.78 14.90
C GLY A 273 7.08 14.50 13.42
N GLU A 274 7.30 15.53 12.60
CA GLU A 274 7.61 15.34 11.18
C GLU A 274 8.86 14.48 10.98
N GLY A 275 8.88 13.65 9.95
CA GLY A 275 10.00 12.74 9.69
C GLY A 275 9.72 11.73 8.58
N GLU A 276 10.70 10.87 8.33
CA GLU A 276 10.66 9.85 7.28
C GLU A 276 10.70 8.43 7.85
N PHE A 277 9.78 7.60 7.40
CA PHE A 277 9.84 6.16 7.62
C PHE A 277 10.71 5.51 6.54
N VAL A 278 11.70 4.70 6.93
CA VAL A 278 12.63 4.03 6.01
C VAL A 278 12.80 2.55 6.36
N ILE A 279 12.79 1.70 5.32
CA ILE A 279 13.06 0.28 5.39
C ILE A 279 14.42 -0.01 4.76
N SER A 280 15.35 -0.57 5.54
CA SER A 280 16.74 -0.77 5.11
C SER A 280 17.34 -2.06 5.67
N THR A 281 18.26 -2.67 4.91
CA THR A 281 19.13 -3.76 5.40
C THR A 281 20.38 -3.24 6.09
N LYS A 282 20.67 -1.95 5.96
CA LYS A 282 21.80 -1.27 6.60
C LYS A 282 21.30 -0.45 7.80
N PRO A 283 22.11 -0.31 8.86
CA PRO A 283 21.85 0.65 9.92
C PRO A 283 21.68 2.07 9.37
N ILE A 284 20.72 2.80 9.91
CA ILE A 284 20.47 4.20 9.60
C ILE A 284 20.43 4.97 10.92
N ASN A 285 20.94 6.21 10.91
CA ASN A 285 20.79 7.10 12.06
C ASN A 285 19.32 7.53 12.18
N GLY A 286 18.58 6.90 13.09
CA GLY A 286 17.17 7.14 13.32
C GLY A 286 16.62 6.24 14.42
N ILE A 287 15.34 6.42 14.76
CA ILE A 287 14.65 5.61 15.75
C ILE A 287 14.31 4.27 15.11
N GLN A 288 15.02 3.21 15.46
CA GLN A 288 14.66 1.86 14.99
C GLN A 288 13.31 1.45 15.60
N ILE A 289 12.32 1.15 14.76
CA ILE A 289 10.96 0.78 15.18
C ILE A 289 10.69 -0.74 15.05
N SER A 290 11.39 -1.42 14.16
CA SER A 290 11.33 -2.88 14.05
C SER A 290 12.12 -3.60 15.15
N PRO A 291 11.79 -4.86 15.47
CA PRO A 291 12.60 -5.73 16.34
C PRO A 291 14.06 -5.93 15.89
N ASP A 292 14.95 -6.22 16.85
CA ASP A 292 16.39 -6.38 16.64
C ASP A 292 16.79 -7.68 15.92
N ASN A 293 15.92 -8.69 15.89
CA ASN A 293 16.17 -9.96 15.20
C ASN A 293 15.83 -9.92 13.70
N LEU A 294 15.10 -8.91 13.20
CA LEU A 294 14.73 -8.85 11.78
C LEU A 294 15.92 -8.48 10.89
N LYS A 295 16.10 -9.19 9.76
CA LYS A 295 17.12 -8.85 8.75
C LYS A 295 16.82 -7.51 8.06
N LEU A 296 15.54 -7.24 7.82
CA LEU A 296 15.06 -6.00 7.24
C LEU A 296 14.66 -5.07 8.39
N LYS A 297 15.40 -3.99 8.57
CA LYS A 297 15.17 -3.02 9.62
C LYS A 297 14.27 -1.89 9.15
N SER A 298 13.55 -1.33 10.09
CA SER A 298 12.65 -0.19 9.90
C SER A 298 13.03 0.91 10.88
N TYR A 299 13.17 2.11 10.35
CA TYR A 299 13.59 3.30 11.08
C TYR A 299 12.61 4.44 10.85
N TYR A 300 12.44 5.28 11.86
CA TYR A 300 11.85 6.61 11.71
C TYR A 300 12.95 7.66 11.88
N ILE A 301 13.06 8.60 10.94
CA ILE A 301 14.07 9.65 10.93
C ILE A 301 13.35 10.98 11.15
N PRO A 302 13.30 11.51 12.39
CA PRO A 302 12.69 12.80 12.66
C PRO A 302 13.39 13.91 11.87
N LYS A 303 12.59 14.86 11.40
CA LYS A 303 13.07 16.09 10.79
C LYS A 303 13.41 17.05 11.93
N VAL A 304 14.69 17.41 12.03
CA VAL A 304 15.21 18.37 13.02
C VAL A 304 14.91 19.80 12.56
#